data_AF-A0A6J1WK81-F1
#
_entry.id   AF-A0A6J1WK81-F1
#
_cell.length_a   1.000
_cell.length_b   1.000
_cell.length_c   1.000
_cell.angle_alpha   90.00
_cell.angle_beta   90.00
_cell.angle_gamma   90.00
#
_symmetry.space_group_name_H-M   'P 1'
#
loop_
_entity.id
_entity.type
_entity.pdbx_description
1 polymer ?
#
loop_
_entity_poly.entity_id
_entity_poly.type
_entity_poly.pdbx_seq_one_letter_code
_entity_poly.pdbx_strand_id
1 'polypeptide(L)'
;MFNGMDLYTVSVSAPGKVILHGEHSVVYGKTAIAVSLGLRSSIVIKEVHSTGDPTVNIHLPCVDLQETLPLKPMVEALFNPQLSPNVTGKFSWRLPDKLNHEKHLRKVEDLLHIIKPNFDTLQNNQKNSLRSFLYLFSGIYGSTHLPVKSMNISMGSELTIGAGTGSSASFAVCLAGALIRLMKLKSASYDYYDQSEDFTMTEKEIISEWAYNCERIMHGSPSGIDNATCTFGSMVSFKKGGKPRVLNIRLNLRVLLVDSRVSRETRALVVKVAALRQRNMGAVDHIMEACDHLAHTATQVSSKRGGFYLEMIMEW
;
A
#
# COMPACT_ATOMS: atom_id res chain seq x y z
N MET A 1 -18.53 24.60 10.88
CA MET A 1 -17.50 25.61 11.22
C MET A 1 -16.15 25.07 10.82
N PHE A 2 -15.61 25.50 9.67
CA PHE A 2 -14.23 25.24 9.28
C PHE A 2 -13.36 26.26 10.03
N ASN A 3 -12.65 25.82 11.08
CA ASN A 3 -11.64 26.67 11.71
C ASN A 3 -10.50 26.87 10.70
N GLY A 4 -10.23 28.13 10.32
CA GLY A 4 -9.19 28.52 9.36
C GLY A 4 -7.75 28.32 9.84
N MET A 5 -7.40 27.13 10.33
CA MET A 5 -6.06 26.76 10.82
C MET A 5 -5.34 25.70 9.96
N ASP A 6 -6.04 25.02 9.04
CA ASP A 6 -5.45 24.00 8.16
C ASP A 6 -4.89 24.67 6.89
N LEU A 7 -3.58 24.54 6.67
CA LEU A 7 -2.88 25.06 5.48
C LEU A 7 -3.18 24.23 4.23
N TYR A 8 -3.08 22.91 4.38
CA TYR A 8 -3.39 21.95 3.34
C TYR A 8 -4.11 20.77 3.99
N THR A 9 -5.21 20.32 3.38
CA THR A 9 -5.90 19.10 3.79
C THR A 9 -5.97 18.16 2.60
N VAL A 10 -5.52 16.93 2.79
CA VAL A 10 -5.59 15.85 1.81
C VAL A 10 -6.34 14.69 2.42
N SER A 11 -7.26 14.12 1.65
CA SER A 11 -7.92 12.86 1.98
C SER A 11 -7.71 11.88 0.83
N VAL A 12 -7.33 10.64 1.15
CA VAL A 12 -7.15 9.55 0.18
C VAL A 12 -7.72 8.27 0.79
N SER A 13 -8.31 7.42 -0.05
CA SER A 13 -8.75 6.08 0.36
C SER A 13 -8.27 5.03 -0.63
N ALA A 14 -8.07 3.81 -0.14
CA ALA A 14 -7.69 2.66 -0.95
C ALA A 14 -8.56 1.45 -0.56
N PRO A 15 -9.00 0.62 -1.53
CA PRO A 15 -9.69 -0.62 -1.24
C PRO A 15 -8.76 -1.64 -0.56
N GLY A 16 -9.36 -2.67 0.05
CA GLY A 16 -8.67 -3.92 0.34
C GLY A 16 -8.62 -4.84 -0.88
N LYS A 17 -8.23 -6.10 -0.66
CA LYS A 17 -8.17 -7.14 -1.68
C LYS A 17 -8.63 -8.49 -1.14
N VAL A 18 -9.09 -9.34 -2.03
CA VAL A 18 -9.25 -10.78 -1.78
C VAL A 18 -8.65 -11.57 -2.93
N ILE A 19 -8.10 -12.74 -2.65
CA ILE A 19 -7.69 -13.69 -3.69
C ILE A 19 -8.94 -14.46 -4.10
N LEU A 20 -9.33 -14.37 -5.36
CA LEU A 20 -10.45 -15.11 -5.91
C LEU A 20 -10.04 -16.54 -6.28
N HIS A 21 -8.84 -16.68 -6.85
CA HIS A 21 -8.24 -17.97 -7.21
C HIS A 21 -6.72 -17.92 -7.08
N GLY A 22 -6.11 -19.04 -6.70
CA GLY A 22 -4.67 -19.27 -6.83
C GLY A 22 -3.85 -18.97 -5.58
N GLU A 23 -4.44 -19.11 -4.40
CA GLU A 23 -3.88 -18.83 -3.08
C GLU A 23 -2.54 -19.56 -2.84
N HIS A 24 -2.55 -20.89 -2.96
CA HIS A 24 -1.35 -21.71 -2.78
C HIS A 24 -0.68 -22.09 -4.10
N SER A 25 -1.46 -22.24 -5.18
CA SER A 25 -0.93 -22.67 -6.49
C SER A 25 0.07 -21.66 -7.08
N VAL A 26 -0.08 -20.37 -6.76
CA VAL A 26 0.85 -19.32 -7.19
C VAL A 26 2.28 -19.52 -6.68
N VAL A 27 2.45 -20.13 -5.51
CA VAL A 27 3.78 -20.45 -4.95
C VAL A 27 4.54 -21.42 -5.86
N TYR A 28 3.78 -22.25 -6.59
CA TYR A 28 4.25 -23.25 -7.54
C TYR A 28 4.19 -22.78 -9.01
N GLY A 29 4.17 -21.47 -9.22
CA GLY A 29 4.27 -20.89 -10.56
C GLY A 29 2.97 -20.93 -11.36
N LYS A 30 1.83 -21.18 -10.72
CA LYS A 30 0.51 -21.05 -11.33
C LYS A 30 -0.03 -19.62 -11.20
N THR A 31 -1.15 -19.36 -11.86
CA THR A 31 -1.81 -18.05 -11.92
C THR A 31 -2.65 -17.82 -10.66
N ALA A 32 -2.48 -16.64 -10.05
CA ALA A 32 -3.39 -16.10 -9.05
C ALA A 32 -4.19 -14.92 -9.60
N ILE A 33 -5.41 -14.77 -9.08
CA ILE A 33 -6.30 -13.66 -9.37
C ILE A 33 -6.72 -13.05 -8.05
N ALA A 34 -6.39 -11.77 -7.88
CA ALA A 34 -6.90 -10.95 -6.80
C ALA A 34 -7.92 -9.95 -7.35
N VAL A 35 -8.87 -9.57 -6.51
CA VAL A 35 -9.86 -8.52 -6.81
C VAL A 35 -9.92 -7.54 -5.65
N SER A 36 -10.15 -6.27 -5.98
CA SER A 36 -10.35 -5.23 -4.96
C SER A 36 -11.66 -5.44 -4.20
N LEU A 37 -11.62 -5.24 -2.89
CA LEU A 37 -12.79 -5.26 -2.02
C LEU A 37 -13.39 -3.86 -1.90
N GLY A 38 -14.71 -3.79 -1.71
CA GLY A 38 -15.41 -2.52 -1.43
C GLY A 38 -15.06 -1.90 -0.07
N LEU A 39 -14.50 -2.69 0.86
CA LEU A 39 -14.02 -2.22 2.15
C LEU A 39 -12.72 -1.43 1.99
N ARG A 40 -12.61 -0.27 2.64
CA ARG A 40 -11.51 0.68 2.39
C ARG A 40 -10.75 1.05 3.65
N SER A 41 -9.50 1.44 3.43
CA SER A 41 -8.74 2.28 4.34
C SER A 41 -8.84 3.73 3.87
N SER A 42 -8.86 4.68 4.80
CA SER A 42 -8.92 6.12 4.49
C SER A 42 -7.97 6.90 5.40
N ILE A 43 -7.18 7.77 4.80
CA ILE A 43 -6.22 8.64 5.49
C ILE A 43 -6.56 10.11 5.24
N VAL A 44 -6.37 10.93 6.28
CA VAL A 44 -6.43 12.38 6.19
C VAL A 44 -5.11 12.95 6.71
N ILE A 45 -4.46 13.77 5.89
CA ILE A 45 -3.29 14.56 6.28
C ILE A 45 -3.70 16.03 6.30
N LYS A 46 -3.47 16.69 7.44
CA LYS A 46 -3.71 18.12 7.65
C LYS A 46 -2.42 18.79 8.02
N GLU A 47 -1.89 19.63 7.15
CA GLU A 47 -0.79 20.52 7.49
C GLU A 47 -1.34 21.73 8.26
N VAL A 48 -0.73 22.07 9.39
CA VAL A 48 -1.22 23.11 10.30
C VAL A 48 -0.11 24.09 10.65
N HIS A 49 -0.50 25.31 11.04
CA HIS A 49 0.42 26.21 11.72
C HIS A 49 0.72 25.69 13.13
N SER A 50 1.99 25.78 13.52
CA SER A 50 2.41 25.52 14.90
C SER A 50 3.04 26.77 15.48
N THR A 51 2.74 27.02 16.75
CA THR A 51 3.33 28.10 17.55
C THR A 51 4.60 27.64 18.29
N GLY A 52 4.93 26.35 18.24
CA GLY A 52 6.12 25.76 18.87
C GLY A 52 6.95 24.94 17.88
N ASP A 53 7.83 24.08 18.40
CA ASP A 53 8.62 23.18 17.56
C ASP A 53 7.71 22.32 16.68
N PRO A 54 8.03 22.18 15.38
CA PRO A 54 7.13 21.49 14.46
C PRO A 54 7.09 19.98 14.73
N THR A 55 5.88 19.41 14.68
CA THR A 55 5.65 17.98 14.95
C THR A 55 4.73 17.32 13.92
N VAL A 56 4.82 15.99 13.83
CA VAL A 56 3.85 15.15 13.14
C VAL A 56 3.04 14.40 14.20
N ASN A 57 1.75 14.67 14.29
CA ASN A 57 0.83 13.92 15.13
C ASN A 57 0.21 12.79 14.30
N ILE A 58 0.36 11.55 14.74
CA ILE A 58 -0.12 10.35 14.06
C ILE A 58 -1.18 9.70 14.93
N HIS A 59 -2.34 9.42 14.34
CA HIS A 59 -3.46 8.75 15.00
C HIS A 59 -3.99 7.63 14.11
N LEU A 60 -3.71 6.38 14.50
CA LEU A 60 -4.13 5.15 13.82
C LEU A 60 -4.90 4.25 14.81
N PRO A 61 -6.21 4.51 15.02
CA PRO A 61 -7.02 3.74 15.96
C PRO A 61 -7.03 2.24 15.70
N CYS A 62 -6.95 1.81 14.44
CA CYS A 62 -7.03 0.39 14.09
C CYS A 62 -5.85 -0.44 14.65
N VAL A 63 -4.74 0.20 15.02
CA VAL A 63 -3.56 -0.44 15.64
C VAL A 63 -3.23 0.16 17.01
N ASP A 64 -4.19 0.87 17.62
CA ASP A 64 -4.03 1.56 18.91
C ASP A 64 -2.78 2.44 18.96
N LEU A 65 -2.47 3.17 17.87
CA LEU A 65 -1.30 4.03 17.79
C LEU A 65 -1.69 5.50 17.84
N GLN A 66 -1.17 6.22 18.82
CA GLN A 66 -1.24 7.67 18.90
C GLN A 66 0.13 8.21 19.30
N GLU A 67 0.77 8.94 18.39
CA GLU A 67 2.16 9.39 18.55
C GLU A 67 2.34 10.82 18.08
N THR A 68 3.25 11.54 18.74
CA THR A 68 3.70 12.87 18.31
C THR A 68 5.19 12.80 18.06
N LEU A 69 5.61 12.93 16.81
CA LEU A 69 7.00 12.82 16.38
C LEU A 69 7.60 14.21 16.11
N PRO A 70 8.83 14.51 16.60
CA PRO A 70 9.48 15.80 16.33
C PRO A 70 9.96 15.86 14.87
N LEU A 71 9.59 16.93 14.17
CA LEU A 71 9.87 17.05 12.74
C LEU A 71 11.35 17.31 12.44
N LYS A 72 12.02 18.11 13.29
CA LYS A 72 13.40 18.56 13.05
C LYS A 72 14.40 17.40 12.92
N PRO A 73 14.47 16.43 13.87
CA PRO A 73 15.35 15.26 13.72
C PRO A 73 14.99 14.40 12.50
N MET A 74 13.69 14.30 12.15
CA MET A 74 13.24 13.56 10.97
C MET A 74 13.78 14.16 9.68
N VAL A 75 13.70 15.49 9.54
CA VAL A 75 14.21 16.21 8.38
C VAL A 75 15.73 16.08 8.31
N GLU A 76 16.43 16.36 9.40
CA GLU A 76 17.90 16.34 9.45
C GLU A 76 18.49 14.95 9.13
N ALA A 77 17.87 13.88 9.63
CA ALA A 77 18.40 12.52 9.47
C ALA A 77 18.00 11.84 8.15
N LEU A 78 16.77 12.07 7.67
CA LEU A 78 16.17 11.25 6.61
C LEU A 78 15.97 11.95 5.28
N PHE A 79 15.98 13.29 5.21
CA PHE A 79 15.77 13.99 3.95
C PHE A 79 17.00 13.88 3.05
N ASN A 80 16.79 14.05 1.75
CA ASN A 80 17.75 13.72 0.69
C ASN A 80 18.09 12.21 0.69
N PRO A 81 17.08 11.35 0.51
CA PRO A 81 17.29 9.90 0.42
C PRO A 81 18.27 9.54 -0.70
N GLN A 82 18.99 8.45 -0.50
CA GLN A 82 20.08 8.05 -1.39
C GLN A 82 19.63 7.06 -2.44
N LEU A 83 20.12 7.25 -3.66
CA LEU A 83 19.95 6.31 -4.76
C LEU A 83 20.65 4.97 -4.46
N SER A 84 20.16 3.91 -5.10
CA SER A 84 20.80 2.60 -5.14
C SER A 84 22.22 2.68 -5.69
N PRO A 85 23.12 1.75 -5.31
CA PRO A 85 24.47 1.72 -5.84
C PRO A 85 24.47 1.73 -7.37
N ASN A 86 25.42 2.45 -7.97
CA ASN A 86 25.58 2.61 -9.42
C ASN A 86 24.54 3.50 -10.13
N VAL A 87 23.65 4.17 -9.41
CA VAL A 87 22.76 5.19 -9.97
C VAL A 87 23.27 6.58 -9.58
N THR A 88 23.48 7.45 -10.57
CA THR A 88 23.98 8.81 -10.36
C THR A 88 22.83 9.83 -10.33
N GLY A 89 23.08 11.00 -9.72
CA GLY A 89 22.11 12.10 -9.65
C GLY A 89 21.45 12.26 -8.27
N LYS A 90 20.33 12.97 -8.25
CA LYS A 90 19.50 13.15 -7.04
C LYS A 90 18.30 12.21 -7.10
N PHE A 91 17.95 11.61 -5.95
CA PHE A 91 16.75 10.80 -5.85
C PHE A 91 15.49 11.64 -6.09
N SER A 92 14.50 11.05 -6.76
CA SER A 92 13.18 11.63 -6.98
C SER A 92 12.13 10.64 -6.53
N TRP A 93 11.11 11.12 -5.80
CA TRP A 93 9.99 10.29 -5.37
C TRP A 93 9.20 9.64 -6.51
N ARG A 94 9.39 10.10 -7.74
CA ARG A 94 8.81 9.51 -8.96
C ARG A 94 9.48 8.21 -9.40
N LEU A 95 10.61 7.83 -8.77
CA LEU A 95 11.39 6.64 -9.10
C LEU A 95 11.66 5.78 -7.84
N PRO A 96 10.62 5.16 -7.23
CA PRO A 96 10.74 4.47 -5.94
C PRO A 96 11.66 3.25 -6.00
N ASP A 97 11.80 2.64 -7.19
CA ASP A 97 12.67 1.50 -7.47
C ASP A 97 14.16 1.84 -7.44
N LYS A 98 14.51 3.13 -7.58
CA LYS A 98 15.89 3.63 -7.52
C LYS A 98 16.33 3.99 -6.11
N LEU A 99 15.46 3.90 -5.11
CA LEU A 99 15.81 4.14 -3.71
C LEU A 99 16.66 2.97 -3.19
N ASN A 100 17.74 3.26 -2.47
CA ASN A 100 18.47 2.24 -1.72
C ASN A 100 17.64 1.80 -0.51
N HIS A 101 16.77 0.81 -0.71
CA HIS A 101 15.77 0.36 0.26
C HIS A 101 16.40 -0.01 1.61
N GLU A 102 17.43 -0.85 1.60
CA GLU A 102 18.04 -1.39 2.80
C GLU A 102 18.75 -0.28 3.61
N LYS A 103 19.44 0.63 2.92
CA LYS A 103 20.10 1.77 3.58
C LYS A 103 19.08 2.77 4.13
N HIS A 104 18.01 3.05 3.37
CA HIS A 104 16.97 3.98 3.78
C HIS A 104 16.19 3.44 5.00
N LEU A 105 15.82 2.16 4.97
CA LEU A 105 15.14 1.50 6.08
C LEU A 105 16.00 1.50 7.35
N ARG A 106 17.30 1.20 7.24
CA ARG A 106 18.23 1.27 8.40
C ARG A 106 18.24 2.66 9.03
N LYS A 107 18.35 3.72 8.23
CA LYS A 107 18.29 5.10 8.76
C LYS A 107 16.98 5.41 9.46
N VAL A 108 15.85 4.92 8.92
CA VAL A 108 14.53 5.06 9.54
C VAL A 108 14.50 4.35 10.89
N GLU A 109 15.04 3.13 10.97
CA GLU A 109 15.12 2.38 12.23
C GLU A 109 16.03 3.08 13.25
N ASP A 110 17.23 3.51 12.85
CA ASP A 110 18.15 4.24 13.71
C ASP A 110 17.48 5.50 14.29
N LEU A 111 16.79 6.28 13.44
CA LEU A 111 16.07 7.46 13.91
C LEU A 111 14.94 7.09 14.88
N LEU A 112 14.17 6.04 14.63
CA LEU A 112 13.07 5.62 15.50
C LEU A 112 13.56 5.31 16.92
N HIS A 113 14.71 4.68 17.08
CA HIS A 113 15.29 4.42 18.40
C HIS A 113 15.76 5.71 19.09
N ILE A 114 16.13 6.75 18.33
CA ILE A 114 16.51 8.06 18.87
C ILE A 114 15.28 8.87 19.30
N ILE A 115 14.29 9.04 18.42
CA ILE A 115 13.13 9.90 18.68
C ILE A 115 12.06 9.20 19.53
N LYS A 116 12.14 7.87 19.65
CA LYS A 116 11.20 7.06 20.42
C LYS A 116 11.95 5.95 21.18
N PRO A 117 12.48 6.24 22.39
CA PRO A 117 13.25 5.28 23.18
C PRO A 117 12.50 3.99 23.53
N ASN A 118 11.16 4.04 23.60
CA ASN A 118 10.32 2.87 23.86
C ASN A 118 9.87 2.14 22.59
N PHE A 119 10.46 2.43 21.43
CA PHE A 119 10.08 1.84 20.14
C PHE A 119 10.07 0.31 20.19
N ASP A 120 11.05 -0.32 20.84
CA ASP A 120 11.15 -1.78 20.95
C ASP A 120 10.06 -2.43 21.79
N THR A 121 9.38 -1.66 22.66
CA THR A 121 8.28 -2.17 23.49
C THR A 121 6.94 -2.18 22.75
N LEU A 122 6.85 -1.50 21.60
CA LEU A 122 5.62 -1.43 20.82
C LEU A 122 5.25 -2.78 20.19
N GLN A 123 3.96 -2.94 19.90
CA GLN A 123 3.48 -4.09 19.13
C GLN A 123 4.02 -4.04 17.70
N ASN A 124 4.18 -5.19 17.05
CA ASN A 124 4.74 -5.28 15.70
C ASN A 124 3.97 -4.43 14.67
N ASN A 125 2.64 -4.39 14.75
CA ASN A 125 1.82 -3.58 13.84
C ASN A 125 2.06 -2.08 14.02
N GLN A 126 2.26 -1.63 15.26
CA GLN A 126 2.60 -0.23 15.58
C GLN A 126 4.01 0.12 15.08
N LYS A 127 4.99 -0.75 15.34
CA LYS A 127 6.36 -0.58 14.83
C LYS A 127 6.38 -0.48 13.30
N ASN A 128 5.68 -1.39 12.63
CA ASN A 128 5.60 -1.41 11.18
C ASN A 128 4.88 -0.18 10.62
N SER A 129 3.83 0.31 11.29
CA SER A 129 3.15 1.54 10.89
C SER A 129 4.07 2.76 10.96
N LEU A 130 4.87 2.89 12.04
CA LEU A 130 5.85 3.97 12.19
C LEU A 130 6.99 3.87 11.17
N ARG A 131 7.54 2.66 10.94
CA ARG A 131 8.55 2.41 9.91
C ARG A 131 8.04 2.82 8.54
N SER A 132 6.87 2.34 8.14
CA SER A 132 6.26 2.66 6.84
C SER A 132 5.96 4.14 6.71
N PHE A 133 5.47 4.79 7.77
CA PHE A 133 5.26 6.23 7.77
C PHE A 133 6.55 7.00 7.51
N LEU A 134 7.59 6.80 8.33
CA LEU A 134 8.84 7.53 8.16
C LEU A 134 9.53 7.20 6.85
N TYR A 135 9.47 5.94 6.40
CA TYR A 135 10.04 5.51 5.12
C TYR A 135 9.39 6.26 3.96
N LEU A 136 8.05 6.28 3.89
CA LEU A 136 7.31 6.99 2.84
C LEU A 136 7.44 8.50 2.97
N PHE A 137 7.34 9.04 4.19
CA PHE A 137 7.44 10.47 4.45
C PHE A 137 8.79 11.02 3.98
N SER A 138 9.89 10.41 4.42
CA SER A 138 11.24 10.85 4.02
C SER A 138 11.58 10.52 2.57
N GLY A 139 11.09 9.39 2.04
CA GLY A 139 11.27 9.02 0.64
C GLY A 139 10.54 9.95 -0.33
N ILE A 140 9.28 10.26 -0.04
CA ILE A 140 8.42 11.10 -0.88
C ILE A 140 8.71 12.57 -0.62
N TYR A 141 8.37 13.05 0.58
CA TYR A 141 8.51 14.45 0.96
C TYR A 141 9.98 14.87 1.00
N GLY A 142 10.84 14.05 1.61
CA GLY A 142 12.26 14.36 1.76
C GLY A 142 13.09 14.35 0.48
N SER A 143 12.49 13.98 -0.66
CA SER A 143 13.09 14.16 -2.00
C SER A 143 12.71 15.49 -2.66
N THR A 144 11.91 16.32 -1.99
CA THR A 144 11.46 17.63 -2.49
C THR A 144 12.16 18.78 -1.77
N HIS A 145 12.08 19.99 -2.33
CA HIS A 145 12.53 21.23 -1.69
C HIS A 145 11.38 21.99 -0.99
N LEU A 146 10.23 21.33 -0.81
CA LEU A 146 9.07 21.97 -0.21
C LEU A 146 9.27 22.15 1.30
N PRO A 147 8.85 23.31 1.87
CA PRO A 147 8.93 23.51 3.31
C PRO A 147 8.01 22.54 4.03
N VAL A 148 8.51 21.93 5.10
CA VAL A 148 7.77 20.98 5.91
C VAL A 148 7.27 21.71 7.15
N LYS A 149 5.99 21.56 7.45
CA LYS A 149 5.34 22.16 8.61
C LYS A 149 4.73 21.08 9.50
N SER A 150 4.16 21.50 10.62
CA SER A 150 3.47 20.57 11.51
C SER A 150 2.28 19.94 10.79
N MET A 151 1.98 18.68 11.09
CA MET A 151 0.86 18.01 10.46
C MET A 151 0.19 16.99 11.37
N ASN A 152 -1.12 16.85 11.18
CA ASN A 152 -1.94 15.82 11.80
C ASN A 152 -2.27 14.77 10.74
N ILE A 153 -1.98 13.52 11.05
CA ILE A 153 -2.22 12.36 10.20
C ILE A 153 -3.18 11.46 10.96
N SER A 154 -4.38 11.27 10.41
CA SER A 154 -5.37 10.37 10.98
C SER A 154 -5.76 9.33 9.92
N MET A 155 -5.84 8.07 10.33
CA MET A 155 -6.20 7.00 9.41
C MET A 155 -7.15 5.99 10.04
N GLY A 156 -8.20 5.64 9.31
CA GLY A 156 -9.15 4.58 9.67
C GLY A 156 -9.21 3.49 8.60
N SER A 157 -9.73 2.33 8.97
CA SER A 157 -9.89 1.18 8.08
C SER A 157 -11.13 0.38 8.44
N GLU A 158 -11.90 0.03 7.41
CA GLU A 158 -13.02 -0.93 7.49
C GLU A 158 -12.52 -2.38 7.38
N LEU A 159 -11.25 -2.58 7.02
CA LEU A 159 -10.62 -3.89 6.89
C LEU A 159 -10.18 -4.42 8.25
N THR A 160 -10.51 -5.68 8.54
CA THR A 160 -9.95 -6.40 9.67
C THR A 160 -8.44 -6.60 9.50
N ILE A 161 -7.66 -6.11 10.46
CA ILE A 161 -6.20 -6.26 10.43
C ILE A 161 -5.81 -7.73 10.56
N GLY A 162 -4.90 -8.17 9.69
CA GLY A 162 -4.35 -9.53 9.74
C GLY A 162 -5.27 -10.62 9.16
N ALA A 163 -6.49 -10.28 8.70
CA ALA A 163 -7.43 -11.25 8.13
C ALA A 163 -7.05 -11.73 6.71
N GLY A 164 -5.99 -11.17 6.11
CA GLY A 164 -5.59 -11.46 4.73
C GLY A 164 -6.35 -10.66 3.67
N THR A 165 -7.09 -9.63 4.08
CA THR A 165 -7.87 -8.71 3.24
C THR A 165 -7.04 -7.58 2.62
N GLY A 166 -5.71 -7.62 2.77
CA GLY A 166 -4.79 -6.59 2.24
C GLY A 166 -4.79 -5.29 3.03
N SER A 167 -5.10 -5.30 4.33
CA SER A 167 -5.12 -4.09 5.18
C SER A 167 -3.78 -3.33 5.20
N SER A 168 -2.64 -4.04 5.22
CA SER A 168 -1.30 -3.43 5.18
C SER A 168 -1.01 -2.73 3.86
N ALA A 169 -1.36 -3.38 2.75
CA ALA A 169 -1.22 -2.82 1.41
C ALA A 169 -2.15 -1.61 1.22
N SER A 170 -3.41 -1.72 1.63
CA SER A 170 -4.38 -0.62 1.62
C SER A 170 -3.88 0.57 2.45
N PHE A 171 -3.28 0.31 3.62
CA PHE A 171 -2.60 1.32 4.43
C PHE A 171 -1.46 2.03 3.69
N ALA A 172 -0.55 1.25 3.12
CA ALA A 172 0.61 1.80 2.42
C ALA A 172 0.22 2.61 1.17
N VAL A 173 -0.78 2.15 0.41
CA VAL A 173 -1.32 2.85 -0.75
C VAL A 173 -1.97 4.17 -0.34
N CYS A 174 -2.80 4.18 0.70
CA CYS A 174 -3.40 5.40 1.24
C CYS A 174 -2.32 6.42 1.62
N LEU A 175 -1.33 5.98 2.39
CA LEU A 175 -0.28 6.85 2.91
C LEU A 175 0.60 7.42 1.80
N ALA A 176 1.04 6.58 0.85
CA ALA A 176 1.82 7.03 -0.30
C ALA A 176 1.00 7.99 -1.18
N GLY A 177 -0.26 7.65 -1.47
CA GLY A 177 -1.16 8.49 -2.25
C GLY A 177 -1.40 9.85 -1.60
N ALA A 178 -1.64 9.89 -0.28
CA ALA A 178 -1.87 11.13 0.45
C ALA A 178 -0.63 12.02 0.49
N LEU A 179 0.56 11.44 0.71
CA LEU A 179 1.82 12.19 0.64
C LEU A 179 2.08 12.74 -0.77
N ILE A 180 1.87 11.94 -1.82
CA ILE A 180 2.03 12.38 -3.22
C ILE A 180 1.03 13.48 -3.55
N ARG A 181 -0.23 13.34 -3.16
CA ARG A 181 -1.26 14.38 -3.37
C ARG A 181 -0.90 15.66 -2.61
N LEU A 182 -0.38 15.56 -1.38
CA LEU A 182 0.12 16.72 -0.65
C LEU A 182 1.29 17.39 -1.39
N MET A 183 2.23 16.62 -1.95
CA MET A 183 3.34 17.18 -2.73
C MET A 183 2.83 17.91 -3.97
N LYS A 184 1.86 17.33 -4.69
CA LYS A 184 1.21 18.00 -5.82
C LYS A 184 0.56 19.31 -5.40
N LEU A 185 -0.23 19.32 -4.33
CA LEU A 185 -0.91 20.54 -3.86
C LEU A 185 0.08 21.66 -3.50
N LYS A 186 1.17 21.30 -2.83
CA LYS A 186 2.21 22.25 -2.41
C LYS A 186 3.07 22.73 -3.57
N SER A 187 3.37 21.87 -4.55
CA SER A 187 4.09 22.25 -5.77
C SER A 187 3.22 23.03 -6.75
N ALA A 188 1.91 22.76 -6.81
CA ALA A 188 0.95 23.38 -7.71
C ALA A 188 0.44 24.76 -7.25
N SER A 189 1.02 25.34 -6.18
CA SER A 189 0.85 26.76 -5.85
C SER A 189 1.43 27.71 -6.94
N TYR A 190 1.85 27.19 -8.10
CA TYR A 190 2.33 27.94 -9.25
C TYR A 190 1.73 27.55 -10.63
N ASP A 191 0.87 26.53 -10.77
CA ASP A 191 0.04 26.40 -11.99
C ASP A 191 -1.08 25.32 -11.91
N TYR A 192 -2.14 25.61 -12.67
CA TYR A 192 -3.38 24.85 -12.98
C TYR A 192 -3.64 23.52 -12.22
N TYR A 193 -4.64 23.56 -11.35
CA TYR A 193 -5.13 22.42 -10.57
C TYR A 193 -5.86 21.41 -11.48
N ASP A 194 -5.27 20.23 -11.68
CA ASP A 194 -6.04 19.06 -12.10
C ASP A 194 -6.95 18.64 -10.95
N GLN A 195 -8.23 19.03 -11.07
CA GLN A 195 -9.32 18.72 -10.15
C GLN A 195 -9.77 17.26 -10.23
N SER A 196 -9.09 16.39 -10.99
CA SER A 196 -9.38 14.96 -10.96
C SER A 196 -9.37 14.44 -9.52
N GLU A 197 -10.48 13.77 -9.16
CA GLU A 197 -10.63 13.11 -7.85
C GLU A 197 -9.71 11.89 -7.73
N ASP A 198 -9.26 11.33 -8.86
CA ASP A 198 -8.47 10.12 -8.94
C ASP A 198 -7.04 10.38 -9.47
N PHE A 199 -6.12 9.49 -9.14
CA PHE A 199 -4.73 9.54 -9.60
C PHE A 199 -4.62 9.08 -11.06
N THR A 200 -3.72 9.71 -11.81
CA THR A 200 -3.35 9.25 -13.15
C THR A 200 -2.72 7.85 -13.10
N MET A 201 -2.70 7.11 -14.22
CA MET A 201 -2.10 5.77 -14.24
C MET A 201 -0.62 5.78 -13.84
N THR A 202 0.15 6.78 -14.29
CA THR A 202 1.55 6.94 -13.89
C THR A 202 1.71 7.20 -12.39
N GLU A 203 0.81 7.96 -11.79
CA GLU A 203 0.82 8.18 -10.34
C GLU A 203 0.45 6.91 -9.57
N LYS A 204 -0.54 6.14 -10.06
CA LYS A 204 -0.88 4.84 -9.49
C LYS A 204 0.29 3.87 -9.54
N GLU A 205 1.06 3.83 -10.63
CA GLU A 205 2.28 3.02 -10.71
C GLU A 205 3.31 3.43 -9.64
N ILE A 206 3.56 4.74 -9.48
CA ILE A 206 4.47 5.27 -8.45
C ILE A 206 3.97 4.93 -7.03
N ILE A 207 2.67 5.11 -6.77
CA ILE A 207 2.03 4.77 -5.50
C ILE A 207 2.17 3.27 -5.21
N SER A 208 1.93 2.41 -6.21
CA SER A 208 2.03 0.96 -6.06
C SER A 208 3.46 0.52 -5.73
N GLU A 209 4.48 1.13 -6.34
CA GLU A 209 5.90 0.83 -6.07
C GLU A 209 6.32 1.31 -4.67
N TRP A 210 5.86 2.48 -4.22
CA TRP A 210 6.04 2.93 -2.82
C TRP A 210 5.35 1.99 -1.82
N ALA A 211 4.12 1.60 -2.11
CA ALA A 211 3.37 0.66 -1.28
C ALA A 211 4.02 -0.74 -1.28
N TYR A 212 4.63 -1.17 -2.38
CA TYR A 212 5.44 -2.38 -2.44
C TYR A 212 6.64 -2.33 -1.50
N ASN A 213 7.35 -1.20 -1.44
CA ASN A 213 8.43 -1.03 -0.46
C ASN A 213 7.93 -1.12 0.99
N CYS A 214 6.72 -0.66 1.30
CA CYS A 214 6.13 -0.85 2.63
C CYS A 214 5.78 -2.31 2.89
N GLU A 215 5.20 -3.02 1.91
CA GLU A 215 4.94 -4.45 2.04
C GLU A 215 6.23 -5.26 2.25
N ARG A 216 7.37 -4.81 1.69
CA ARG A 216 8.69 -5.39 1.99
C ARG A 216 9.11 -5.17 3.44
N ILE A 217 8.83 -4.01 4.01
CA ILE A 217 9.08 -3.72 5.43
C ILE A 217 8.22 -4.63 6.33
N MET A 218 6.94 -4.80 5.99
CA MET A 218 5.99 -5.52 6.82
C MET A 218 6.11 -7.06 6.71
N HIS A 219 6.38 -7.57 5.50
CA HIS A 219 6.31 -8.99 5.17
C HIS A 219 7.60 -9.58 4.58
N GLY A 220 8.63 -8.75 4.35
CA GLY A 220 9.93 -9.17 3.79
C GLY A 220 9.91 -9.34 2.27
N SER A 221 9.31 -10.43 1.78
CA SER A 221 9.29 -10.81 0.36
C SER A 221 7.87 -10.88 -0.22
N PRO A 222 7.14 -9.76 -0.30
CA PRO A 222 5.80 -9.72 -0.88
C PRO A 222 5.83 -10.01 -2.38
N SER A 223 4.71 -10.52 -2.91
CA SER A 223 4.54 -10.78 -4.36
C SER A 223 4.19 -9.53 -5.17
N GLY A 224 3.78 -8.45 -4.51
CA GLY A 224 3.28 -7.23 -5.15
C GLY A 224 1.80 -7.27 -5.54
N ILE A 225 1.12 -8.43 -5.44
CA ILE A 225 -0.30 -8.53 -5.81
C ILE A 225 -1.19 -7.67 -4.91
N ASP A 226 -0.88 -7.58 -3.62
CA ASP A 226 -1.70 -6.88 -2.64
C ASP A 226 -1.70 -5.36 -2.89
N ASN A 227 -0.51 -4.74 -3.01
CA ASN A 227 -0.43 -3.30 -3.33
C ASN A 227 -0.95 -2.97 -4.73
N ALA A 228 -0.69 -3.80 -5.73
CA ALA A 228 -1.20 -3.58 -7.07
C ALA A 228 -2.74 -3.59 -7.07
N THR A 229 -3.35 -4.57 -6.40
CA THR A 229 -4.82 -4.66 -6.29
C THR A 229 -5.39 -3.48 -5.51
N CYS A 230 -4.75 -3.07 -4.42
CA CYS A 230 -5.18 -1.90 -3.63
C CYS A 230 -4.98 -0.56 -4.37
N THR A 231 -4.06 -0.48 -5.34
CA THR A 231 -3.74 0.76 -6.07
C THR A 231 -4.60 0.94 -7.31
N PHE A 232 -4.62 -0.07 -8.19
CA PHE A 232 -5.31 0.01 -9.47
C PHE A 232 -6.80 -0.33 -9.37
N GLY A 233 -7.20 -0.97 -8.26
CA GLY A 233 -8.53 -1.53 -8.11
C GLY A 233 -8.79 -2.64 -9.13
N SER A 234 -10.06 -3.02 -9.26
CA SER A 234 -10.51 -4.02 -10.23
C SER A 234 -9.88 -5.40 -9.98
N MET A 235 -9.53 -6.12 -11.04
CA MET A 235 -8.96 -7.47 -11.00
C MET A 235 -7.49 -7.44 -11.39
N VAL A 236 -6.64 -8.13 -10.64
CA VAL A 236 -5.20 -8.24 -10.89
C VAL A 236 -4.83 -9.71 -11.01
N SER A 237 -4.16 -10.05 -12.11
CA SER A 237 -3.56 -11.36 -12.31
C SER A 237 -2.08 -11.34 -11.94
N PHE A 238 -1.59 -12.41 -11.34
CA PHE A 238 -0.17 -12.53 -10.98
C PHE A 238 0.30 -13.96 -11.19
N LYS A 239 1.54 -14.09 -11.64
CA LYS A 239 2.26 -15.36 -11.77
C LYS A 239 3.66 -15.16 -11.22
N LYS A 240 4.15 -16.12 -10.43
CA LYS A 240 5.48 -16.05 -9.82
C LYS A 240 6.56 -15.79 -10.88
N GLY A 241 7.44 -14.82 -10.61
CA GLY A 241 8.49 -14.40 -11.52
C GLY A 241 8.07 -13.32 -12.53
N GLY A 242 6.79 -12.95 -12.60
CA GLY A 242 6.28 -11.83 -13.38
C GLY A 242 5.85 -10.65 -12.50
N LYS A 243 5.53 -9.52 -13.14
CA LYS A 243 4.85 -8.39 -12.47
C LYS A 243 3.34 -8.63 -12.41
N PRO A 244 2.63 -8.13 -11.39
CA PRO A 244 1.17 -8.11 -11.39
C PRO A 244 0.64 -7.39 -12.64
N ARG A 245 -0.35 -8.00 -13.30
CA ARG A 245 -1.01 -7.44 -14.48
C ARG A 245 -2.44 -7.08 -14.13
N VAL A 246 -2.74 -5.78 -14.20
CA VAL A 246 -4.09 -5.24 -14.07
C VAL A 246 -4.93 -5.70 -15.25
N LEU A 247 -6.09 -6.26 -14.95
CA LEU A 247 -7.08 -6.66 -15.93
C LEU A 247 -8.15 -5.57 -15.95
N ASN A 248 -8.32 -4.90 -17.09
CA ASN A 248 -9.34 -3.88 -17.26
C ASN A 248 -10.72 -4.54 -17.41
N ILE A 249 -11.23 -5.08 -16.31
CA ILE A 249 -12.50 -5.78 -16.23
C ILE A 249 -13.33 -5.14 -15.13
N ARG A 250 -14.48 -4.59 -15.50
CA ARG A 250 -15.46 -4.07 -14.54
C ARG A 250 -16.39 -5.19 -14.11
N LEU A 251 -16.09 -5.78 -12.96
CA LEU A 251 -16.96 -6.76 -12.32
C LEU A 251 -17.63 -6.11 -11.11
N ASN A 252 -18.96 -6.08 -11.12
CA ASN A 252 -19.73 -5.71 -9.94
C ASN A 252 -20.19 -6.99 -9.21
N LEU A 253 -19.30 -7.55 -8.39
CA LEU A 253 -19.57 -8.76 -7.61
C LEU A 253 -19.99 -8.37 -6.19
N ARG A 254 -21.19 -8.77 -5.78
CA ARG A 254 -21.61 -8.71 -4.39
C ARG A 254 -21.16 -9.99 -3.69
N VAL A 255 -20.27 -9.85 -2.72
CA VAL A 255 -19.69 -10.96 -1.97
C VAL A 255 -19.97 -10.80 -0.47
N LEU A 256 -20.17 -11.92 0.21
CA LEU A 256 -20.22 -11.96 1.68
C LEU A 256 -18.82 -12.28 2.18
N LEU A 257 -18.16 -11.32 2.84
CA LEU A 257 -16.88 -11.55 3.49
C LEU A 257 -17.12 -12.15 4.88
N VAL A 258 -16.61 -13.35 5.12
CA VAL A 258 -16.75 -14.05 6.40
C VAL A 258 -15.38 -14.21 7.04
N ASP A 259 -15.20 -13.59 8.21
CA ASP A 259 -14.04 -13.81 9.08
C ASP A 259 -14.38 -14.87 10.12
N SER A 260 -13.71 -16.02 10.07
CA SER A 260 -13.91 -17.11 11.03
C SER A 260 -13.36 -16.80 12.43
N ARG A 261 -12.55 -15.74 12.57
CA ARG A 261 -11.81 -15.38 13.80
C ARG A 261 -10.84 -16.46 14.29
N VAL A 262 -10.51 -17.42 13.41
CA VAL A 262 -9.53 -18.47 13.70
C VAL A 262 -8.15 -18.02 13.22
N SER A 263 -7.23 -17.84 14.16
CA SER A 263 -5.84 -17.49 13.83
C SER A 263 -5.16 -18.61 13.05
N ARG A 264 -4.41 -18.24 12.01
CA ARG A 264 -3.65 -19.16 11.16
C ARG A 264 -2.29 -18.58 10.82
N GLU A 265 -1.27 -19.42 10.86
CA GLU A 265 0.06 -19.04 10.40
C GLU A 265 0.21 -19.40 8.91
N THR A 266 0.21 -18.38 8.05
CA THR A 266 0.33 -18.55 6.59
C THR A 266 1.56 -19.37 6.21
N ARG A 267 2.69 -19.16 6.89
CA ARG A 267 3.94 -19.89 6.67
C ARG A 267 3.78 -21.39 6.96
N ALA A 268 3.11 -21.74 8.06
CA ALA A 268 2.85 -23.14 8.41
C ALA A 268 1.98 -23.86 7.37
N LEU A 269 0.99 -23.17 6.78
CA LEU A 269 0.17 -23.74 5.70
C LEU A 269 0.99 -23.99 4.42
N VAL A 270 1.84 -23.03 4.04
CA VAL A 270 2.75 -23.21 2.89
C VAL A 270 3.68 -24.41 3.11
N VAL A 271 4.23 -24.59 4.31
CA VAL A 271 5.07 -25.75 4.65
C VAL A 271 4.28 -27.06 4.57
N LYS A 272 3.03 -27.09 5.08
CA LYS A 272 2.16 -28.28 4.99
C LYS A 272 1.87 -28.67 3.54
N VAL A 273 1.56 -27.71 2.67
CA VAL A 273 1.34 -27.98 1.24
C VAL A 273 2.62 -28.49 0.57
N ALA A 274 3.78 -27.91 0.90
CA ALA A 274 5.07 -28.38 0.40
C ALA A 274 5.37 -29.83 0.82
N ALA A 275 5.13 -30.18 2.09
CA ALA A 275 5.29 -31.53 2.59
C ALA A 275 4.31 -32.52 1.93
N LEU A 276 3.06 -32.10 1.71
CA LEU A 276 2.07 -32.91 0.99
C LEU A 276 2.50 -33.19 -0.46
N ARG A 277 3.00 -32.16 -1.16
CA ARG A 277 3.54 -32.29 -2.52
C ARG A 277 4.74 -33.22 -2.57
N GLN A 278 5.64 -33.17 -1.59
CA GLN A 278 6.80 -34.06 -1.54
C GLN A 278 6.39 -35.54 -1.45
N ARG A 279 5.31 -35.85 -0.71
CA ARG A 279 4.80 -37.22 -0.54
C ARG A 279 3.98 -37.70 -1.73
N ASN A 280 3.25 -36.80 -2.40
CA ASN A 280 2.28 -37.13 -3.45
C ASN A 280 2.42 -36.19 -4.66
N MET A 281 3.61 -36.14 -5.27
CA MET A 281 3.95 -35.11 -6.27
C MET A 281 2.97 -35.08 -7.45
N GLY A 282 2.72 -36.21 -8.11
CA GLY A 282 1.83 -36.25 -9.27
C GLY A 282 0.40 -35.80 -8.96
N ALA A 283 -0.18 -36.29 -7.86
CA ALA A 283 -1.53 -35.91 -7.46
C ALA A 283 -1.64 -34.42 -7.11
N VAL A 284 -0.68 -33.89 -6.34
CA VAL A 284 -0.68 -32.47 -5.97
C VAL A 284 -0.42 -31.58 -7.18
N ASP A 285 0.46 -31.97 -8.10
CA ASP A 285 0.74 -31.19 -9.30
C ASP A 285 -0.48 -31.11 -10.24
N HIS A 286 -1.24 -32.19 -10.40
CA HIS A 286 -2.52 -32.14 -11.11
C HIS A 286 -3.55 -31.25 -10.43
N ILE A 287 -3.60 -31.21 -9.10
CA ILE A 287 -4.46 -30.25 -8.37
C ILE A 287 -4.00 -28.81 -8.64
N MET A 288 -2.69 -28.55 -8.64
CA MET A 288 -2.15 -27.21 -8.94
C MET A 288 -2.45 -26.80 -10.39
N GLU A 289 -2.38 -27.72 -11.34
CA GLU A 289 -2.79 -27.50 -12.74
C GLU A 289 -4.28 -27.19 -12.86
N ALA A 290 -5.13 -27.94 -12.17
CA ALA A 290 -6.57 -27.66 -12.12
C ALA A 290 -6.84 -26.24 -11.56
N CYS A 291 -6.15 -25.83 -10.50
CA CYS A 291 -6.24 -24.47 -9.96
C CYS A 291 -5.80 -23.40 -10.98
N ASP A 292 -4.77 -23.67 -11.79
CA ASP A 292 -4.30 -22.76 -12.85
C ASP A 292 -5.35 -22.61 -13.96
N HIS A 293 -5.95 -23.74 -14.37
CA HIS A 293 -7.06 -23.72 -15.33
C HIS A 293 -8.25 -22.93 -14.80
N LEU A 294 -8.63 -23.10 -13.53
CA LEU A 294 -9.72 -22.32 -12.91
C LEU A 294 -9.45 -20.82 -12.95
N ALA A 295 -8.22 -20.38 -12.63
CA ALA A 295 -7.84 -18.98 -12.72
C ALA A 295 -7.95 -18.47 -14.17
N HIS A 296 -7.41 -19.21 -15.14
CA HIS A 296 -7.51 -18.82 -16.55
C HIS A 296 -8.96 -18.74 -17.03
N THR A 297 -9.79 -19.72 -16.70
CA THR A 297 -11.23 -19.71 -17.03
C THR A 297 -11.94 -18.52 -16.38
N ALA A 298 -11.69 -18.25 -15.09
CA ALA A 298 -12.28 -17.11 -14.40
C ALA A 298 -11.93 -15.78 -15.09
N THR A 299 -10.67 -15.60 -15.51
CA THR A 299 -10.23 -14.42 -16.27
C THR A 299 -10.97 -14.29 -17.60
N GLN A 300 -11.09 -15.40 -18.36
CA GLN A 300 -11.77 -15.41 -19.66
C GLN A 300 -13.28 -15.13 -19.55
N VAL A 301 -13.95 -15.70 -18.55
CA VAL A 301 -15.38 -15.45 -18.32
C VAL A 301 -15.60 -14.00 -17.91
N SER A 302 -14.73 -13.48 -17.06
CA SER A 302 -14.76 -12.11 -16.58
C SER A 302 -14.57 -11.11 -17.73
N SER A 303 -13.63 -11.36 -18.65
CA SER A 303 -13.42 -10.50 -19.81
C SER A 303 -14.57 -10.54 -20.81
N LYS A 304 -15.22 -11.70 -21.00
CA LYS A 304 -16.41 -11.83 -21.86
C LYS A 304 -17.64 -11.09 -21.31
N ARG A 305 -17.81 -11.04 -19.99
CA ARG A 305 -18.90 -10.29 -19.34
C ARG A 305 -18.62 -8.79 -19.20
N GLY A 306 -17.37 -8.36 -19.36
CA GLY A 306 -16.95 -6.96 -19.33
C GLY A 306 -17.08 -6.22 -20.68
N GLY A 307 -17.67 -6.84 -21.70
CA GLY A 307 -17.95 -6.23 -23.00
C GLY A 307 -19.44 -5.91 -23.17
N PHE A 308 -19.71 -4.72 -23.73
CA PHE A 308 -20.99 -4.03 -23.94
C PHE A 308 -21.52 -3.28 -22.71
N TYR A 309 -21.39 -1.94 -22.72
CA TYR A 309 -22.52 -1.01 -22.77
C TYR A 309 -22.00 0.43 -22.95
N LEU A 310 -22.39 1.03 -24.08
CA LEU A 310 -22.46 2.46 -24.33
C LEU A 310 -23.90 2.81 -23.95
N GLU A 311 -24.16 3.10 -22.67
CA GLU A 311 -25.45 3.65 -22.25
C GLU A 311 -25.22 4.84 -21.33
N MET A 312 -25.42 6.00 -21.96
CA MET A 312 -25.71 7.28 -21.35
C MET A 312 -27.02 7.12 -20.58
N ILE A 313 -26.96 6.90 -19.27
CA ILE A 313 -28.13 7.07 -18.40
C ILE A 313 -28.02 8.46 -17.78
N MET A 314 -28.64 9.43 -18.47
CA MET A 314 -29.21 10.59 -17.80
C MET A 314 -30.52 10.13 -17.16
N GLU A 315 -30.60 10.15 -15.84
CA GLU A 315 -31.87 10.26 -15.13
C GLU A 315 -31.72 11.30 -14.02
N TRP A 316 -32.76 12.12 -13.93
CA TRP A 316 -32.90 13.49 -13.37
C TRP A 316 -32.31 13.76 -11.98
#